data_AF-A0A942JCW2-F1
#
_entry.id   AF-A0A942JCW2-F1
#
_cell.length_a   1.000
_cell.length_b   1.000
_cell.length_c   1.000
_cell.angle_alpha   90.00
_cell.angle_beta   90.00
_cell.angle_gamma   90.00
#
_symmetry.space_group_name_H-M   'P 1'
#
loop_
_entity.id
_entity.type
_entity.pdbx_description
1 polymer ?
#
loop_
_entity_poly.entity_id
_entity_poly.type
_entity_poly.pdbx_seq_one_letter_code
_entity_poly.pdbx_strand_id
1 'polypeptide(L)'
;MAERAQLTFVPGSLAPAGGVFAVWWPAGPAGAGAAGDALLDATRALDLPEGEPGELPTVDLVDGSVASRDRAARLVPLLPAVRRLAAMPPGPDWPAWSRPSASVLAWSVAAKLALELVAAGRLLPGFRAGDHPSTGIASWQIAAPSDTRLAQLAAMLPLAAHAVRRPSGQLWRPAEAVTAFVDGVADACAREGRRPELDPRRRGPRRPWQEMWADALAGSDPTVGH
;
A
#
# COMPACT_ATOMS: atom_id res chain seq x y z
N MET A 1 24.37 10.19 11.29
CA MET A 1 22.92 10.42 11.51
C MET A 1 22.34 9.09 11.98
N ALA A 2 21.56 9.05 13.06
CA ALA A 2 20.98 7.79 13.52
C ALA A 2 20.06 7.21 12.43
N GLU A 3 20.19 5.92 12.18
CA GLU A 3 19.39 5.24 11.19
C GLU A 3 17.94 5.11 11.65
N ARG A 4 17.00 5.35 10.74
CA ARG A 4 15.56 5.37 11.05
C ARG A 4 14.84 4.31 10.24
N ALA A 5 13.81 3.73 10.84
CA ALA A 5 12.88 2.85 10.14
C ALA A 5 12.29 3.58 8.92
N GLN A 6 12.23 2.86 7.80
CA GLN A 6 11.66 3.29 6.55
C GLN A 6 10.28 2.67 6.37
N LEU A 7 9.50 3.28 5.49
CA LEU A 7 8.16 2.83 5.15
C LEU A 7 8.00 2.76 3.63
N THR A 8 7.51 1.63 3.15
CA THR A 8 7.34 1.37 1.72
C THR A 8 5.96 0.79 1.47
N PHE A 9 5.20 1.36 0.55
CA PHE A 9 3.95 0.74 0.12
C PHE A 9 4.24 -0.40 -0.86
N VAL A 10 3.67 -1.57 -0.61
CA VAL A 10 3.72 -2.75 -1.47
C VAL A 10 2.33 -2.95 -2.07
N PRO A 11 2.14 -2.73 -3.38
CA PRO A 11 0.85 -2.93 -4.04
C PRO A 11 0.33 -4.37 -3.93
N GLY A 12 -0.98 -4.53 -3.76
CA GLY A 12 -1.62 -5.84 -3.70
C GLY A 12 -1.56 -6.57 -5.03
N SER A 13 -1.35 -7.89 -4.99
CA SER A 13 -1.25 -8.74 -6.20
C SER A 13 -2.61 -9.06 -6.81
N LEU A 14 -3.61 -9.36 -5.96
CA LEU A 14 -4.96 -9.71 -6.42
C LEU A 14 -5.82 -8.47 -6.66
N ALA A 15 -5.96 -7.60 -5.67
CA ALA A 15 -6.70 -6.34 -5.79
C ALA A 15 -5.96 -5.19 -5.12
N PRO A 16 -6.21 -3.93 -5.53
CA PRO A 16 -5.57 -2.76 -4.95
C PRO A 16 -5.72 -2.68 -3.42
N ALA A 17 -6.91 -3.02 -2.88
CA ALA A 17 -7.16 -3.03 -1.44
C ALA A 17 -6.27 -4.01 -0.64
N GLY A 18 -5.68 -5.01 -1.31
CA GLY A 18 -4.78 -5.99 -0.70
C GLY A 18 -3.34 -5.48 -0.51
N GLY A 19 -3.06 -4.21 -0.81
CA GLY A 19 -1.75 -3.60 -0.55
C GLY A 19 -1.41 -3.56 0.95
N VAL A 20 -0.13 -3.45 1.24
CA VAL A 20 0.40 -3.36 2.62
C VAL A 20 1.49 -2.31 2.71
N PHE A 21 1.77 -1.84 3.92
CA PHE A 21 2.98 -1.08 4.20
C PHE A 21 4.04 -1.98 4.83
N ALA A 22 5.24 -1.96 4.26
CA ALA A 22 6.42 -2.59 4.84
C ALA A 22 7.19 -1.58 5.69
N VAL A 23 7.35 -1.86 6.98
CA VAL A 23 8.26 -1.15 7.89
C VAL A 23 9.58 -1.92 7.95
N TRP A 24 10.72 -1.27 7.73
CA TRP A 24 12.03 -1.94 7.60
C TRP A 24 13.23 -1.00 7.90
N TRP A 25 14.45 -1.55 8.08
CA TRP A 25 15.69 -0.75 8.23
C TRP A 25 16.63 -0.84 7.02
N PRO A 26 17.29 0.27 6.62
CA PRO A 26 18.31 0.28 5.57
C PRO A 26 19.60 -0.50 5.90
N ALA A 27 19.96 -0.66 7.16
CA ALA A 27 20.89 -1.66 7.65
C ALA A 27 20.13 -2.49 8.68
N GLY A 28 19.83 -3.75 8.32
CA GLY A 28 19.13 -4.63 9.24
C GLY A 28 19.95 -4.84 10.50
N PRO A 29 19.33 -4.96 11.69
CA PRO A 29 20.05 -5.32 12.90
C PRO A 29 20.67 -6.71 12.76
N ALA A 30 21.78 -6.93 13.46
CA ALA A 30 22.49 -8.21 13.41
C ALA A 30 21.63 -9.32 14.04
N GLY A 31 21.22 -10.31 13.23
CA GLY A 31 20.49 -11.50 13.67
C GLY A 31 18.97 -11.41 13.49
N ALA A 32 18.36 -12.52 13.06
CA ALA A 32 16.93 -12.59 12.70
C ALA A 32 15.97 -12.28 13.86
N GLY A 33 16.30 -12.71 15.09
CA GLY A 33 15.46 -12.44 16.28
C GLY A 33 15.49 -10.97 16.70
N ALA A 34 16.68 -10.37 16.77
CA ALA A 34 16.84 -8.94 17.08
C ALA A 34 16.20 -8.04 16.01
N ALA A 35 16.14 -8.50 14.75
CA ALA A 35 15.39 -7.83 13.70
C ALA A 35 13.89 -7.82 13.94
N GLY A 36 13.32 -8.93 14.39
CA GLY A 36 11.89 -9.04 14.67
C GLY A 36 11.39 -8.08 15.75
N ASP A 37 12.13 -7.99 16.87
CA ASP A 37 11.78 -7.14 18.01
C ASP A 37 11.99 -5.66 17.70
N ALA A 38 13.13 -5.32 17.07
CA ALA A 38 13.36 -3.96 16.61
C ALA A 38 12.21 -3.49 15.71
N LEU A 39 11.82 -4.29 14.70
CA LEU A 39 10.75 -3.94 13.75
C LEU A 39 9.42 -3.69 14.45
N LEU A 40 9.11 -4.49 15.46
CA LEU A 40 7.91 -4.32 16.27
C LEU A 40 7.96 -3.02 17.09
N ASP A 41 9.11 -2.68 17.65
CA ASP A 41 9.28 -1.40 18.37
C ASP A 41 9.16 -0.20 17.42
N ALA A 42 9.64 -0.31 16.19
CA ALA A 42 9.45 0.75 15.19
C ALA A 42 7.99 0.90 14.75
N THR A 43 7.26 -0.19 14.54
CA THR A 43 5.82 -0.08 14.22
C THR A 43 5.08 0.62 15.36
N ARG A 44 5.39 0.27 16.61
CA ARG A 44 4.81 0.91 17.80
C ARG A 44 5.20 2.38 17.94
N ALA A 45 6.46 2.73 17.67
CA ALA A 45 6.93 4.11 17.72
C ALA A 45 6.24 5.01 16.68
N LEU A 46 5.76 4.43 15.57
CA LEU A 46 4.97 5.10 14.54
C LEU A 46 3.45 5.04 14.80
N ASP A 47 3.02 4.46 15.93
CA ASP A 47 1.62 4.18 16.26
C ASP A 47 0.91 3.36 15.16
N LEU A 48 1.66 2.55 14.41
CA LEU A 48 1.11 1.65 13.40
C LEU A 48 0.63 0.35 14.07
N PRO A 49 -0.39 -0.33 13.50
CA PRO A 49 -0.67 -1.71 13.86
C PRO A 49 0.59 -2.57 13.75
N GLU A 50 0.69 -3.59 14.60
CA GLU A 50 1.91 -4.43 14.70
C GLU A 50 2.31 -5.05 13.35
N GLY A 51 1.31 -5.49 12.58
CA GLY A 51 1.53 -6.15 11.30
C GLY A 51 2.21 -7.52 11.44
N GLU A 52 2.30 -8.21 10.33
CA GLU A 52 2.89 -9.56 10.29
C GLU A 52 4.36 -9.49 9.86
N PRO A 53 5.24 -10.38 10.38
CA PRO A 53 6.57 -10.55 9.82
C PRO A 53 6.48 -10.90 8.34
N GLY A 54 7.35 -10.32 7.52
CA GLY A 54 7.45 -10.65 6.11
C GLY A 54 8.72 -10.11 5.49
N GLU A 55 8.74 -10.12 4.16
CA GLU A 55 9.88 -9.65 3.38
C GLU A 55 9.45 -8.55 2.41
N LEU A 56 10.30 -7.54 2.30
CA LEU A 56 10.21 -6.48 1.32
C LEU A 56 11.18 -6.80 0.17
N PRO A 57 10.67 -7.10 -1.04
CA PRO A 57 11.51 -7.24 -2.22
C PRO A 57 11.94 -5.85 -2.70
N THR A 58 13.20 -5.49 -2.46
CA THR A 58 13.78 -4.16 -2.71
C THR A 58 15.12 -4.25 -3.43
N VAL A 59 15.85 -3.15 -3.51
CA VAL A 59 17.20 -3.10 -4.04
C VAL A 59 18.15 -2.36 -3.12
N ASP A 60 19.41 -2.74 -3.18
CA ASP A 60 20.52 -2.00 -2.61
C ASP A 60 21.36 -1.37 -3.72
N LEU A 61 22.01 -0.26 -3.39
CA LEU A 61 23.08 0.32 -4.20
C LEU A 61 24.41 -0.14 -3.61
N VAL A 62 25.10 -1.05 -4.32
CA VAL A 62 26.41 -1.59 -3.93
C VAL A 62 27.41 -1.20 -5.00
N ASP A 63 28.40 -0.39 -4.64
CA ASP A 63 29.46 0.08 -5.55
C ASP A 63 28.93 0.70 -6.85
N GLY A 64 27.84 1.47 -6.74
CA GLY A 64 27.17 2.10 -7.89
C GLY A 64 26.30 1.17 -8.73
N SER A 65 26.22 -0.11 -8.38
CA SER A 65 25.37 -1.11 -9.03
C SER A 65 24.10 -1.37 -8.22
N VAL A 66 22.99 -1.63 -8.91
CA VAL A 66 21.71 -2.01 -8.29
C VAL A 66 21.70 -3.53 -8.07
N ALA A 67 21.62 -3.96 -6.82
CA ALA A 67 21.52 -5.36 -6.44
C ALA A 67 20.15 -5.68 -5.84
N SER A 68 19.50 -6.74 -6.33
CA SER A 68 18.25 -7.24 -5.77
C SER A 68 18.45 -7.74 -4.34
N ARG A 69 17.53 -7.40 -3.44
CA ARG A 69 17.55 -7.86 -2.06
C ARG A 69 16.14 -8.10 -1.53
N ASP A 70 16.02 -9.05 -0.63
CA ASP A 70 14.82 -9.23 0.20
C ASP A 70 15.19 -8.82 1.63
N ARG A 71 14.36 -7.93 2.21
CA ARG A 71 14.62 -7.37 3.54
C ARG A 71 13.51 -7.77 4.50
N ALA A 72 13.88 -8.22 5.69
CA ALA A 72 12.93 -8.41 6.77
C ALA A 72 12.14 -7.11 7.02
N ALA A 73 10.83 -7.25 7.13
CA ALA A 73 9.90 -6.16 7.32
C ALA A 73 8.72 -6.57 8.21
N ARG A 74 8.01 -5.59 8.74
CA ARG A 74 6.64 -5.76 9.26
C ARG A 74 5.66 -5.27 8.22
N LEU A 75 4.75 -6.16 7.81
CA LEU A 75 3.72 -5.92 6.81
C LEU A 75 2.43 -5.49 7.52
N VAL A 76 2.14 -4.19 7.44
CA VAL A 76 0.99 -3.56 8.09
C VAL A 76 -0.15 -3.42 7.07
N PRO A 77 -1.38 -3.88 7.37
CA PRO A 77 -2.53 -3.72 6.48
C PRO A 77 -2.80 -2.26 6.11
N LEU A 78 -3.17 -2.02 4.86
CA LEU A 78 -3.27 -0.68 4.27
C LEU A 78 -4.17 0.28 5.07
N LEU A 79 -5.45 -0.04 5.27
CA LEU A 79 -6.39 0.93 5.87
C LEU A 79 -6.05 1.32 7.32
N PRO A 80 -5.77 0.37 8.24
CA PRO A 80 -5.32 0.73 9.58
C PRO A 80 -4.06 1.60 9.58
N ALA A 81 -3.10 1.33 8.70
CA ALA A 81 -1.90 2.16 8.56
C ALA A 81 -2.23 3.57 8.01
N VAL A 82 -3.07 3.67 6.98
CA VAL A 82 -3.49 4.94 6.37
C VAL A 82 -4.14 5.86 7.41
N ARG A 83 -4.99 5.33 8.29
CA ARG A 83 -5.60 6.12 9.37
C ARG A 83 -4.55 6.77 10.29
N ARG A 84 -3.54 5.99 10.67
CA ARG A 84 -2.44 6.45 11.55
C ARG A 84 -1.54 7.45 10.84
N LEU A 85 -1.15 7.15 9.61
CA LEU A 85 -0.36 8.04 8.75
C LEU A 85 -1.06 9.37 8.48
N ALA A 86 -2.37 9.34 8.22
CA ALA A 86 -3.17 10.54 8.02
C ALA A 86 -3.24 11.41 9.28
N ALA A 87 -3.27 10.81 10.47
CA ALA A 87 -3.29 11.51 11.75
C ALA A 87 -1.93 12.10 12.18
N MET A 88 -0.82 11.72 11.54
CA MET A 88 0.50 12.26 11.90
C MET A 88 0.59 13.78 11.69
N PRO A 89 1.25 14.52 12.61
CA PRO A 89 1.46 15.95 12.44
C PRO A 89 2.37 16.24 11.24
N PRO A 90 2.23 17.43 10.62
CA PRO A 90 3.03 17.81 9.47
C PRO A 90 4.53 17.90 9.81
N GLY A 91 5.38 17.69 8.80
CA GLY A 91 6.84 17.58 8.96
C GLY A 91 7.54 18.69 9.78
N PRO A 92 7.15 19.98 9.69
CA PRO A 92 7.76 21.06 10.46
C PRO A 92 7.51 20.97 11.98
N ASP A 93 6.45 20.31 12.42
CA ASP A 93 6.04 20.26 13.84
C ASP A 93 6.82 19.19 14.63
N TRP A 94 7.61 18.36 13.93
CA TRP A 94 8.41 17.33 14.56
C TRP A 94 9.73 17.87 15.09
N PRO A 95 10.04 17.66 16.38
CA PRO A 95 11.41 17.85 16.89
C PRO A 95 12.41 17.04 16.07
N ALA A 96 13.59 17.61 15.82
CA ALA A 96 14.61 16.95 14.98
C ALA A 96 14.96 15.52 15.45
N TRP A 97 14.94 15.29 16.77
CA TRP A 97 15.29 14.01 17.40
C TRP A 97 14.20 12.93 17.24
N SER A 98 12.91 13.29 17.16
CA SER A 98 11.78 12.36 17.00
C SER A 98 11.19 12.32 15.60
N ARG A 99 11.62 13.20 14.70
CA ARG A 99 11.08 13.27 13.33
C ARG A 99 11.14 11.89 12.65
N PRO A 100 10.04 11.41 12.02
CA PRO A 100 10.08 10.19 11.24
C PRO A 100 11.05 10.28 10.05
N SER A 101 11.32 9.15 9.40
CA SER A 101 12.10 9.14 8.15
C SER A 101 11.34 9.86 7.02
N ALA A 102 12.07 10.26 5.98
CA ALA A 102 11.47 10.93 4.83
C ALA A 102 10.43 10.06 4.11
N SER A 103 10.62 8.73 4.10
CA SER A 103 9.66 7.79 3.50
C SER A 103 8.35 7.71 4.29
N VAL A 104 8.42 7.69 5.62
CA VAL A 104 7.22 7.77 6.49
C VAL A 104 6.47 9.08 6.26
N LEU A 105 7.17 10.22 6.24
CA LEU A 105 6.54 11.52 6.00
C LEU A 105 5.90 11.63 4.61
N ALA A 106 6.55 11.09 3.58
CA ALA A 106 5.99 11.05 2.23
C ALA A 106 4.67 10.25 2.19
N TRP A 107 4.62 9.08 2.84
CA TRP A 107 3.41 8.27 2.93
C TRP A 107 2.34 8.87 3.86
N SER A 108 2.71 9.67 4.86
CA SER A 108 1.75 10.46 5.64
C SER A 108 1.03 11.50 4.77
N VAL A 109 1.77 12.22 3.92
CA VAL A 109 1.19 13.18 2.96
C VAL A 109 0.33 12.44 1.94
N ALA A 110 0.81 11.32 1.41
CA ALA A 110 0.06 10.48 0.48
C ALA A 110 -1.27 10.02 1.09
N ALA A 111 -1.26 9.54 2.34
CA ALA A 111 -2.45 9.08 3.04
C ALA A 111 -3.51 10.19 3.20
N LYS A 112 -3.09 11.40 3.59
CA LYS A 112 -3.99 12.56 3.68
C LYS A 112 -4.62 12.88 2.32
N LEU A 113 -3.80 12.94 1.26
CA LEU A 113 -4.27 13.22 -0.10
C LEU A 113 -5.21 12.13 -0.63
N ALA A 114 -4.90 10.86 -0.38
CA ALA A 114 -5.76 9.74 -0.79
C ALA A 114 -7.14 9.83 -0.12
N LEU A 115 -7.18 10.09 1.19
CA LEU A 115 -8.45 10.24 1.91
C LEU A 115 -9.25 11.47 1.46
N GLU A 116 -8.58 12.59 1.13
CA GLU A 116 -9.23 13.76 0.53
C GLU A 116 -9.92 13.39 -0.80
N LEU A 117 -9.22 12.65 -1.66
CA LEU A 117 -9.75 12.24 -2.97
C LEU A 117 -10.90 11.23 -2.84
N VAL A 118 -10.81 10.30 -1.89
CA VAL A 118 -11.90 9.37 -1.54
C VAL A 118 -13.12 10.15 -1.01
N ALA A 119 -12.91 11.07 -0.08
CA ALA A 119 -13.99 11.89 0.49
C ALA A 119 -14.65 12.79 -0.55
N ALA A 120 -13.90 13.24 -1.56
CA ALA A 120 -14.43 13.98 -2.70
C ALA A 120 -15.25 13.11 -3.67
N GLY A 121 -15.40 11.80 -3.42
CA GLY A 121 -16.21 10.89 -4.24
C GLY A 121 -15.66 10.66 -5.64
N ARG A 122 -14.37 10.92 -5.88
CA ARG A 122 -13.72 10.76 -7.19
C ARG A 122 -13.32 9.31 -7.44
N LEU A 123 -14.31 8.42 -7.42
CA LEU A 123 -14.12 6.98 -7.53
C LEU A 123 -14.77 6.47 -8.80
N LEU A 124 -14.05 5.64 -9.56
CA LEU A 124 -14.60 4.90 -10.69
C LEU A 124 -14.43 3.40 -10.46
N PRO A 125 -15.45 2.59 -10.80
CA PRO A 125 -15.28 1.15 -10.84
C PRO A 125 -14.41 0.78 -12.05
N GLY A 126 -13.44 -0.08 -11.79
CA GLY A 126 -12.53 -0.65 -12.77
C GLY A 126 -12.74 -2.14 -12.92
N PHE A 127 -12.28 -2.65 -14.06
CA PHE A 127 -12.23 -4.06 -14.37
C PHE A 127 -10.94 -4.36 -15.13
N ARG A 128 -10.20 -5.37 -14.68
CA ARG A 128 -9.01 -5.87 -15.38
C ARG A 128 -9.09 -7.38 -15.56
N ALA A 129 -8.37 -7.91 -16.54
CA ALA A 129 -8.20 -9.35 -16.67
C ALA A 129 -7.50 -9.95 -15.43
N GLY A 130 -7.97 -11.12 -15.01
CA GLY A 130 -7.30 -11.97 -14.03
C GLY A 130 -6.27 -12.88 -14.67
N ASP A 131 -5.73 -13.82 -13.89
CA ASP A 131 -4.69 -14.74 -14.34
C ASP A 131 -5.22 -15.83 -15.31
N HIS A 132 -6.54 -16.00 -15.38
CA HIS A 132 -7.20 -16.93 -16.29
C HIS A 132 -8.07 -16.15 -17.29
N PRO A 133 -8.19 -16.58 -18.57
CA PRO A 133 -9.03 -15.91 -19.56
C PRO A 133 -10.50 -15.78 -19.15
N SER A 134 -10.96 -16.66 -18.25
CA SER A 134 -12.32 -16.68 -17.72
C SER A 134 -12.50 -15.91 -16.40
N THR A 135 -11.48 -15.17 -15.96
CA THR A 135 -11.53 -14.41 -14.71
C THR A 135 -11.21 -12.93 -14.94
N GLY A 136 -11.91 -12.08 -14.21
CA GLY A 136 -11.65 -10.66 -14.12
C GLY A 136 -11.55 -10.22 -12.67
N ILE A 137 -10.90 -9.09 -12.44
CA ILE A 137 -10.75 -8.47 -11.13
C ILE A 137 -11.45 -7.12 -11.17
N ALA A 138 -12.42 -6.96 -10.28
CA ALA A 138 -13.13 -5.71 -10.05
C ALA A 138 -12.44 -4.90 -8.96
N SER A 139 -12.29 -3.59 -9.14
CA SER A 139 -11.70 -2.71 -8.14
C SER A 139 -12.26 -1.29 -8.23
N TRP A 140 -12.18 -0.52 -7.15
CA TRP A 140 -12.35 0.93 -7.22
C TRP A 140 -11.02 1.62 -7.46
N GLN A 141 -11.05 2.73 -8.19
CA GLN A 141 -9.88 3.51 -8.57
C GLN A 141 -10.17 5.00 -8.42
N ILE A 142 -9.13 5.79 -8.16
CA ILE A 142 -9.24 7.24 -8.10
C ILE A 142 -9.31 7.84 -9.50
N ALA A 143 -10.32 8.67 -9.74
CA ALA A 143 -10.52 9.40 -10.98
C ALA A 143 -10.15 10.88 -10.81
N ALA A 144 -8.85 11.18 -10.80
CA ALA A 144 -8.33 12.52 -10.61
C ALA A 144 -7.28 12.91 -11.69
N PRO A 145 -7.63 12.87 -12.98
CA PRO A 145 -6.67 13.08 -14.07
C PRO A 145 -6.02 14.47 -14.09
N SER A 146 -6.67 15.47 -13.48
CA SER A 146 -6.18 16.85 -13.40
C SER A 146 -5.51 17.21 -12.06
N ASP A 147 -5.39 16.27 -11.13
CA ASP A 147 -4.78 16.56 -9.82
C ASP A 147 -3.25 16.48 -9.89
N THR A 148 -2.62 17.65 -10.08
CA THR A 148 -1.16 17.77 -10.20
C THR A 148 -0.41 17.40 -8.92
N ARG A 149 -1.10 17.35 -7.75
CA ARG A 149 -0.46 17.05 -6.46
C ARG A 149 0.06 15.61 -6.41
N LEU A 150 -0.57 14.68 -7.13
CA LEU A 150 -0.10 13.30 -7.24
C LEU A 150 1.26 13.22 -7.96
N ALA A 151 1.42 13.99 -9.04
CA ALA A 151 2.69 14.08 -9.76
C ALA A 151 3.79 14.76 -8.93
N GLN A 152 3.44 15.82 -8.19
CA GLN A 152 4.36 16.49 -7.28
C GLN A 152 4.82 15.57 -6.14
N LEU A 153 3.89 14.81 -5.55
CA LEU A 153 4.20 13.81 -4.53
C LEU A 153 5.13 12.73 -5.08
N ALA A 154 4.85 12.20 -6.27
CA ALA A 154 5.69 11.21 -6.93
C ALA A 154 7.12 11.73 -7.18
N ALA A 155 7.27 12.99 -7.60
CA ALA A 155 8.58 13.61 -7.80
C ALA A 155 9.38 13.78 -6.51
N MET A 156 8.70 13.88 -5.37
CA MET A 156 9.32 14.05 -4.04
C MET A 156 9.51 12.72 -3.29
N LEU A 157 9.07 11.59 -3.86
CA LEU A 157 9.12 10.31 -3.16
C LEU A 157 10.58 9.83 -3.02
N PRO A 158 11.09 9.63 -1.79
CA PRO A 158 12.45 9.13 -1.61
C PRO A 158 12.55 7.69 -2.12
N LEU A 159 13.75 7.26 -2.52
CA LEU A 159 14.00 5.91 -3.06
C LEU A 159 13.46 4.81 -2.13
N ALA A 160 13.70 4.94 -0.82
CA ALA A 160 13.21 4.01 0.20
C ALA A 160 11.67 3.87 0.21
N ALA A 161 10.92 4.86 -0.27
CA ALA A 161 9.46 4.79 -0.31
C ALA A 161 8.91 3.95 -1.47
N HIS A 162 9.64 3.80 -2.58
CA HIS A 162 9.12 3.17 -3.81
C HIS A 162 10.04 2.16 -4.48
N ALA A 163 11.23 1.90 -3.93
CA ALA A 163 12.16 0.90 -4.44
C ALA A 163 11.66 -0.55 -4.21
N VAL A 164 10.42 -0.85 -4.58
CA VAL A 164 9.84 -2.18 -4.54
C VAL A 164 10.11 -2.85 -5.88
N ARG A 165 10.59 -4.09 -5.83
CA ARG A 165 10.81 -4.93 -7.00
C ARG A 165 9.51 -5.66 -7.37
N ARG A 166 9.15 -5.64 -8.64
CA ARG A 166 8.06 -6.44 -9.22
C ARG A 166 8.53 -7.89 -9.42
N PRO A 167 7.60 -8.85 -9.59
CA PRO A 167 7.96 -10.22 -9.97
C PRO A 167 8.81 -10.30 -11.25
N SER A 168 8.65 -9.34 -12.18
CA SER A 168 9.48 -9.21 -13.38
C SER A 168 10.91 -8.73 -13.13
N GLY A 169 11.26 -8.37 -11.89
CA GLY A 169 12.55 -7.79 -11.51
C GLY A 169 12.64 -6.28 -11.67
N GLN A 170 11.69 -5.64 -12.38
CA GLN A 170 11.66 -4.18 -12.54
C GLN A 170 11.22 -3.47 -11.25
N LEU A 171 11.77 -2.29 -10.99
CA LEU A 171 11.32 -1.45 -9.89
C LEU A 171 10.03 -0.71 -10.24
N TRP A 172 9.21 -0.47 -9.23
CA TRP A 172 8.10 0.48 -9.33
C TRP A 172 8.62 1.89 -9.58
N ARG A 173 8.05 2.59 -10.56
CA ARG A 173 8.29 4.02 -10.72
C ARG A 173 7.53 4.79 -9.62
N PRO A 174 8.04 5.95 -9.16
CA PRO A 174 7.37 6.73 -8.12
C PRO A 174 5.90 7.05 -8.44
N ALA A 175 5.62 7.47 -9.68
CA ALA A 175 4.26 7.80 -10.12
C ALA A 175 3.33 6.57 -10.07
N GLU A 176 3.82 5.42 -10.53
CA GLU A 176 3.06 4.16 -10.50
C GLU A 176 2.78 3.70 -9.06
N ALA A 177 3.76 3.86 -8.15
CA ALA A 177 3.59 3.54 -6.74
C ALA A 177 2.55 4.44 -6.06
N VAL A 178 2.58 5.75 -6.34
CA VAL A 178 1.57 6.70 -5.83
C VAL A 178 0.19 6.38 -6.37
N THR A 179 0.05 6.12 -7.68
CA THR A 179 -1.24 5.72 -8.28
C THR A 179 -1.78 4.44 -7.66
N ALA A 180 -0.95 3.39 -7.57
CA ALA A 180 -1.34 2.13 -6.96
C ALA A 180 -1.74 2.28 -5.49
N PHE A 181 -1.07 3.18 -4.76
CA PHE A 181 -1.42 3.49 -3.38
C PHE A 181 -2.79 4.16 -3.28
N VAL A 182 -3.04 5.23 -4.03
CA VAL A 182 -4.32 5.94 -3.93
C VAL A 182 -5.50 5.07 -4.40
N ASP A 183 -5.29 4.23 -5.42
CA ASP A 183 -6.27 3.23 -5.86
C ASP A 183 -6.49 2.16 -4.78
N GLY A 184 -5.42 1.73 -4.10
CA GLY A 184 -5.53 0.81 -2.97
C GLY A 184 -6.35 1.37 -1.82
N VAL A 185 -6.16 2.65 -1.48
CA VAL A 185 -6.95 3.34 -0.45
C VAL A 185 -8.41 3.47 -0.88
N ALA A 186 -8.66 3.88 -2.12
CA ALA A 186 -10.00 3.96 -2.70
C ALA A 186 -10.73 2.62 -2.64
N ASP A 187 -10.11 1.57 -3.16
CA ASP A 187 -10.65 0.22 -3.16
C ASP A 187 -10.89 -0.25 -1.73
N ALA A 188 -9.93 -0.07 -0.82
CA ALA A 188 -10.12 -0.51 0.55
C ALA A 188 -11.25 0.26 1.27
N CYS A 189 -11.33 1.58 1.12
CA CYS A 189 -12.42 2.39 1.72
C CYS A 189 -13.80 2.01 1.19
N ALA A 190 -13.94 1.83 -0.13
CA ALA A 190 -15.19 1.38 -0.73
C ALA A 190 -15.62 -0.01 -0.22
N ARG A 191 -14.65 -0.84 0.17
CA ARG A 191 -14.83 -2.20 0.67
C ARG A 191 -15.01 -2.29 2.20
N GLU A 192 -14.59 -1.28 2.97
CA GLU A 192 -14.60 -1.31 4.44
C GLU A 192 -16.01 -1.17 5.04
N GLY A 193 -16.94 -0.50 4.34
CA GLY A 193 -18.34 -0.33 4.77
C GLY A 193 -19.18 -1.62 4.75
N ARG A 194 -18.57 -2.78 4.50
CA ARG A 194 -19.26 -4.05 4.38
C ARG A 194 -19.52 -4.73 5.72
N ARG A 195 -20.61 -5.49 5.75
CA ARG A 195 -20.92 -6.52 6.74
C ARG A 195 -20.47 -7.88 6.20
N PRO A 196 -19.39 -8.48 6.74
CA PRO A 196 -18.91 -9.82 6.31
C PRO A 196 -20.00 -10.89 6.42
N GLU A 197 -20.97 -10.73 7.32
CA GLU A 197 -22.13 -11.60 7.47
C GLU A 197 -23.10 -11.59 6.27
N LEU A 198 -23.00 -10.62 5.36
CA LEU A 198 -23.75 -10.56 4.10
C LEU A 198 -22.91 -10.99 2.90
N ASP A 199 -21.65 -11.40 3.11
CA ASP A 199 -20.74 -11.84 2.05
C ASP A 199 -21.27 -13.16 1.48
N PRO A 200 -21.79 -13.19 0.22
CA PRO A 200 -22.26 -14.40 -0.40
C PRO A 200 -21.06 -15.23 -0.86
N ARG A 201 -20.28 -15.75 0.10
CA ARG A 201 -19.20 -16.74 -0.14
C ARG A 201 -19.71 -18.08 -0.65
N ARG A 202 -21.00 -18.17 -1.00
CA ARG A 202 -21.57 -19.31 -1.70
C ARG A 202 -21.66 -18.92 -3.17
N ARG A 203 -20.75 -19.50 -3.96
CA ARG A 203 -20.87 -19.56 -5.42
C ARG A 203 -22.22 -20.21 -5.75
N GLY A 204 -23.24 -19.39 -5.87
CA GLY A 204 -24.55 -19.78 -6.37
C GLY A 204 -24.46 -20.09 -7.87
N PRO A 205 -25.57 -20.49 -8.50
CA PRO A 205 -25.63 -20.65 -9.95
C PRO A 205 -25.14 -19.39 -10.67
N ARG A 206 -24.61 -19.54 -11.89
CA ARG A 206 -24.15 -18.42 -12.73
C ARG A 206 -25.22 -17.32 -12.78
N ARG A 207 -24.82 -16.10 -12.45
CA ARG A 207 -25.65 -14.88 -12.46
C ARG A 207 -25.28 -14.00 -13.66
N PRO A 208 -26.14 -13.04 -14.06
CA PRO A 208 -25.77 -12.02 -15.04
C PRO A 208 -24.46 -11.33 -14.67
N TRP A 209 -23.62 -11.04 -15.66
CA TRP A 209 -22.25 -10.55 -15.41
C TRP A 209 -22.23 -9.23 -14.62
N GLN A 210 -23.21 -8.36 -14.84
CA GLN A 210 -23.35 -7.08 -14.14
C GLN A 210 -23.55 -7.28 -12.64
N GLU A 211 -24.32 -8.30 -12.24
CA GLU A 211 -24.53 -8.64 -10.83
C GLU A 211 -23.25 -9.19 -10.22
N MET A 212 -22.52 -10.06 -10.94
CA MET A 212 -21.24 -10.58 -10.47
C MET A 212 -20.19 -9.48 -10.32
N TRP A 213 -20.18 -8.49 -11.23
CA TRP A 213 -19.26 -7.35 -11.13
C TRP A 213 -19.63 -6.41 -9.98
N ALA A 214 -20.92 -6.10 -9.80
CA ALA A 214 -21.39 -5.33 -8.66
C ALA A 214 -21.05 -6.02 -7.34
N ASP A 215 -21.26 -7.34 -7.25
CA ASP A 215 -20.88 -8.15 -6.10
C ASP A 215 -19.36 -8.17 -5.89
N ALA A 216 -18.54 -8.23 -6.94
CA ALA A 216 -17.08 -8.20 -6.79
C ALA A 216 -16.54 -6.83 -6.36
N LEU A 217 -17.18 -5.73 -6.78
CA LEU A 217 -16.90 -4.37 -6.29
C LEU A 217 -17.35 -4.21 -4.83
N ALA A 218 -18.50 -4.80 -4.50
CA ALA A 218 -19.18 -4.65 -3.22
C ALA A 218 -18.92 -5.78 -2.21
N GLY A 219 -18.20 -6.85 -2.55
CA GLY A 219 -17.83 -8.03 -1.73
C GLY A 219 -16.32 -8.25 -1.55
N SER A 220 -15.92 -9.09 -0.58
CA SER A 220 -14.50 -9.26 -0.19
C SER A 220 -13.65 -9.96 -1.25
N ASP A 221 -14.25 -10.82 -2.07
CA ASP A 221 -13.65 -11.41 -3.26
C ASP A 221 -13.78 -10.44 -4.45
N PRO A 222 -12.68 -9.90 -4.99
CA PRO A 222 -12.72 -9.01 -6.15
C PRO A 222 -12.89 -9.76 -7.47
N THR A 223 -13.00 -11.09 -7.44
CA THR A 223 -13.00 -11.94 -8.65
C THR A 223 -14.38 -12.01 -9.29
N VAL A 224 -14.42 -11.82 -10.60
CA VAL A 224 -15.57 -12.07 -11.47
C VAL A 224 -15.21 -13.28 -12.34
N GLY A 225 -15.99 -14.34 -12.29
CA GLY A 225 -15.80 -15.53 -13.12
C GLY A 225 -16.88 -15.66 -14.18
N HIS A 226 -16.49 -16.01 -15.41
CA HIS A 226 -17.39 -16.36 -16.52
C HIS A 226 -17.32 -17.85 -16.85
#